data_AF-A0A0G1YI95-F1
#
_entry.id   AF-A0A0G1YI95-F1
#
_cell.length_a   1.000
_cell.length_b   1.000
_cell.length_c   1.000
_cell.angle_alpha   90.00
_cell.angle_beta   90.00
_cell.angle_gamma   90.00
#
_symmetry.space_group_name_H-M   'P 1'
#
loop_
_entity.id
_entity.type
_entity.pdbx_description
1 polymer ?
#
loop_
_entity_poly.entity_id
_entity_poly.type
_entity_poly.pdbx_seq_one_letter_code
_entity_poly.pdbx_strand_id
1 'polypeptide(L)'
;MTRMTRHLHRLAAVLFYTLGLSFFGAYLLHANGLYAPWPQWWLSIADLPLILCGLLYGGSSLYLSVTIPQKKSPILALVIIIPLLALFTFLFLLNYWELLGLPGGAA
;
A
#
# COMPACT_ATOMS: atom_id res chain seq x y z
N MET A 1 -19.84 -6.10 13.19
CA MET A 1 -18.88 -5.19 12.51
C MET A 1 -17.44 -5.67 12.57
N THR A 2 -16.98 -6.29 13.66
CA THR A 2 -15.64 -6.93 13.75
C THR A 2 -15.38 -8.01 12.70
N ARG A 3 -16.41 -8.73 12.23
CA ARG A 3 -16.28 -9.66 11.08
C ARG A 3 -15.82 -8.94 9.81
N MET A 4 -16.41 -7.80 9.48
CA MET A 4 -16.10 -7.05 8.26
C MET A 4 -14.67 -6.52 8.27
N THR A 5 -14.21 -5.99 9.41
CA THR A 5 -12.80 -5.57 9.58
C THR A 5 -11.84 -6.76 9.46
N ARG A 6 -12.21 -7.93 9.97
CA ARG A 6 -11.40 -9.16 9.83
C ARG A 6 -11.35 -9.68 8.39
N HIS A 7 -12.46 -9.58 7.65
CA HIS A 7 -12.49 -9.92 6.23
C HIS A 7 -11.64 -8.96 5.41
N LEU A 8 -11.75 -7.66 5.65
CA LEU A 8 -10.94 -6.64 4.99
C LEU A 8 -9.45 -6.85 5.28
N HIS A 9 -9.08 -7.11 6.53
CA HIS A 9 -7.71 -7.40 6.93
C HIS A 9 -7.14 -8.62 6.19
N ARG A 10 -7.89 -9.73 6.13
CA ARG A 10 -7.46 -10.93 5.40
C ARG A 10 -7.32 -10.69 3.90
N LEU A 11 -8.28 -9.99 3.30
CA LEU A 11 -8.22 -9.66 1.88
C LEU A 11 -7.01 -8.76 1.57
N ALA A 12 -6.80 -7.72 2.37
CA ALA A 12 -5.66 -6.82 2.25
C ALA A 12 -4.33 -7.57 2.43
N ALA A 13 -4.27 -8.51 3.38
CA ALA A 13 -3.09 -9.35 3.57
C ALA A 13 -2.79 -10.19 2.32
N VAL A 14 -3.78 -10.90 1.79
CA VAL A 14 -3.62 -11.73 0.58
C VAL A 14 -3.12 -10.86 -0.56
N LEU A 15 -3.79 -9.73 -0.83
CA LEU A 15 -3.40 -8.82 -1.90
C LEU A 15 -1.99 -8.25 -1.69
N PHE A 16 -1.65 -7.82 -0.48
CA PHE A 16 -0.33 -7.27 -0.17
C PHE A 16 0.78 -8.29 -0.40
N TYR A 17 0.62 -9.53 0.10
CA TYR A 17 1.63 -10.58 -0.09
C TYR A 17 1.72 -11.04 -1.54
N THR A 18 0.60 -11.17 -2.26
CA THR A 18 0.62 -11.55 -3.68
C THR A 18 1.23 -10.46 -4.55
N LEU A 19 0.88 -9.19 -4.31
CA LEU A 19 1.44 -8.06 -5.03
C LEU A 19 2.93 -7.92 -4.71
N GLY A 20 3.31 -8.00 -3.44
CA GLY A 20 4.71 -7.92 -3.01
C GLY A 20 5.57 -9.02 -3.63
N LEU A 21 5.06 -10.26 -3.67
CA LEU A 21 5.77 -11.37 -4.32
C LEU A 21 5.89 -11.16 -5.84
N SER A 22 4.82 -10.70 -6.49
CA SER A 22 4.84 -10.41 -7.93
C SER A 22 5.80 -9.26 -8.28
N PHE A 23 5.84 -8.22 -7.44
CA PHE A 23 6.73 -7.07 -7.57
C PHE A 23 8.19 -7.51 -7.43
N PHE A 24 8.48 -8.28 -6.39
CA PHE A 24 9.80 -8.87 -6.17
C PHE A 24 10.23 -9.77 -7.34
N GLY A 25 9.33 -10.61 -7.84
CA GLY A 25 9.58 -11.44 -9.02
C GLY A 25 9.90 -10.60 -10.26
N ALA A 26 9.11 -9.57 -10.54
CA ALA A 26 9.37 -8.66 -11.65
C ALA A 26 10.71 -7.92 -11.49
N TYR A 27 11.04 -7.48 -10.28
CA TYR A 27 12.33 -6.87 -10.00
C TYR A 27 13.50 -7.81 -10.32
N LEU A 28 13.42 -9.08 -9.89
CA LEU A 28 14.44 -10.08 -10.23
C LEU A 28 14.55 -10.31 -11.73
N LEU A 29 13.43 -10.46 -12.45
CA LEU A 29 13.44 -10.65 -13.89
C LEU A 29 14.04 -9.45 -14.62
N HIS A 30 13.66 -8.24 -14.21
CA HIS A 30 14.18 -7.00 -14.76
C HIS A 30 15.69 -6.86 -14.54
N ALA A 31 16.15 -7.12 -13.31
CA ALA A 31 17.57 -7.03 -12.94
C ALA A 31 18.46 -8.02 -13.71
N ASN A 32 17.89 -9.16 -14.14
CA ASN A 32 18.58 -10.15 -14.96
C ASN A 32 18.39 -9.96 -16.47
N GLY A 33 17.71 -8.89 -16.91
CA GLY A 33 17.44 -8.63 -18.32
C GLY A 33 16.50 -9.63 -18.99
N LEU A 34 15.69 -10.34 -18.19
CA LEU A 34 14.79 -11.39 -18.68
C LEU A 34 13.38 -10.86 -18.94
N TYR A 35 12.72 -11.39 -19.97
CA TYR A 35 11.30 -11.15 -20.27
C TYR A 35 10.89 -9.68 -20.48
N ALA A 36 11.82 -8.80 -20.87
CA ALA A 36 11.48 -7.43 -21.27
C ALA A 36 10.39 -7.44 -22.37
N PRO A 37 9.39 -6.53 -22.32
CA PRO A 37 9.26 -5.36 -21.44
C PRO A 37 8.39 -5.57 -20.19
N TRP A 38 7.84 -6.77 -19.99
CA TRP A 38 6.78 -7.01 -18.99
C TRP A 38 7.16 -6.68 -17.54
N PRO A 39 8.36 -7.05 -17.05
CA PRO A 39 8.76 -6.70 -15.70
C PRO A 39 8.86 -5.20 -15.47
N GLN A 40 9.34 -4.45 -16.46
CA GLN A 40 9.45 -2.99 -16.39
C GLN A 40 8.08 -2.33 -16.34
N TRP A 41 7.16 -2.77 -17.19
CA TRP A 41 5.77 -2.29 -17.15
C TRP A 41 5.12 -2.59 -15.80
N TRP A 42 5.28 -3.80 -15.27
CA TRP A 42 4.71 -4.15 -13.97
C TRP A 42 5.25 -3.27 -12.84
N LEU A 43 6.58 -3.07 -12.78
CA LEU A 43 7.21 -2.20 -11.78
C LEU A 43 6.73 -0.75 -11.88
N SER A 44 6.39 -0.25 -13.07
CA SER A 44 5.89 1.12 -13.25
C SER A 44 4.48 1.35 -12.70
N ILE A 45 3.65 0.31 -12.57
CA ILE A 45 2.24 0.45 -12.15
C ILE A 45 1.95 -0.14 -10.77
N ALA A 46 2.79 -1.09 -10.31
CA ALA A 46 2.48 -1.91 -9.14
C ALA A 46 2.73 -1.20 -7.80
N ASP A 47 3.45 -0.07 -7.79
CA ASP A 47 3.74 0.71 -6.58
C ASP A 47 2.47 1.15 -5.86
N LEU A 48 1.52 1.79 -6.56
CA LEU A 48 0.29 2.30 -5.91
C LEU A 48 -0.63 1.21 -5.39
N PRO A 49 -0.96 0.14 -6.16
CA PRO A 49 -1.69 -1.00 -5.63
C PRO A 49 -1.02 -1.60 -4.39
N LEU A 50 0.32 -1.73 -4.41
CA LEU A 50 1.08 -2.30 -3.31
C LEU A 50 1.04 -1.40 -2.07
N ILE A 51 1.25 -0.09 -2.22
CA ILE A 51 1.16 0.90 -1.14
C ILE A 51 -0.25 0.89 -0.53
N LEU A 52 -1.29 0.92 -1.37
CA LEU A 52 -2.68 0.89 -0.90
C LEU A 52 -2.96 -0.38 -0.08
N CYS A 53 -2.58 -1.55 -0.60
CA CYS A 53 -2.78 -2.81 0.11
C CYS A 53 -1.98 -2.86 1.41
N GLY A 54 -0.73 -2.36 1.42
CA GLY A 54 0.12 -2.28 2.60
C GLY A 54 -0.49 -1.39 3.69
N LEU A 55 -1.02 -0.23 3.33
CA LEU A 55 -1.68 0.67 4.27
C LEU A 55 -3.00 0.09 4.79
N LEU A 56 -3.83 -0.51 3.94
CA LEU A 56 -5.06 -1.17 4.38
C LEU A 56 -4.77 -2.33 5.33
N TYR A 57 -3.76 -3.15 5.02
CA TYR A 57 -3.34 -4.25 5.88
C TYR A 57 -2.77 -3.74 7.22
N GLY A 58 -1.82 -2.80 7.17
CA GLY A 58 -1.20 -2.21 8.36
C GLY A 58 -2.21 -1.47 9.24
N GLY A 59 -3.06 -0.64 8.66
CA GLY A 59 -4.09 0.11 9.38
C GLY A 59 -5.16 -0.78 10.01
N SER A 60 -5.62 -1.81 9.29
CA SER A 60 -6.54 -2.78 9.85
C SER A 60 -5.90 -3.62 10.96
N SER A 61 -4.62 -3.98 10.83
CA SER A 61 -3.85 -4.65 11.87
C SER A 61 -3.75 -3.79 13.13
N LEU A 62 -3.35 -2.52 12.98
CA LEU A 62 -3.24 -1.57 14.08
C LEU A 62 -4.59 -1.36 14.78
N TYR A 63 -5.66 -1.20 14.00
CA TYR A 63 -7.00 -1.06 14.54
C TYR A 63 -7.42 -2.29 15.36
N LEU A 64 -7.16 -3.50 14.85
CA LEU A 64 -7.47 -4.74 15.57
C LEU A 64 -6.63 -4.91 16.84
N SER A 65 -5.37 -4.45 16.84
CA SER A 65 -4.49 -4.51 18.02
C SER A 65 -4.90 -3.54 19.13
N VAL A 66 -5.42 -2.36 18.78
CA VAL A 66 -5.74 -1.31 19.77
C VAL A 66 -7.22 -1.32 20.18
N THR A 67 -8.12 -1.86 19.35
CA THR A 67 -9.56 -1.85 19.64
C THR A 67 -9.91 -2.77 20.81
N ILE A 68 -10.51 -2.19 21.86
CA ILE A 68 -11.03 -2.94 23.01
C ILE A 68 -12.31 -3.70 22.56
N PRO A 69 -12.41 -5.03 22.81
CA PRO A 69 -13.47 -5.90 22.26
C PRO A 69 -14.92 -5.44 22.52
N GLN A 70 -15.17 -4.65 23.57
CA GLN A 70 -16.52 -4.24 23.97
C GLN A 70 -16.88 -2.78 23.67
N LYS A 71 -15.92 -1.90 23.32
CA LYS A 71 -16.21 -0.49 22.99
C LYS A 71 -15.73 -0.16 21.60
N LYS A 72 -16.69 0.00 20.68
CA LYS A 72 -16.41 0.61 19.38
C LYS A 72 -16.14 2.09 19.59
N SER A 73 -14.93 2.53 19.25
CA SER A 73 -14.58 3.96 19.23
C SER A 73 -14.43 4.42 17.77
N PRO A 74 -15.38 5.20 17.22
CA PRO A 74 -15.21 5.78 15.89
C PRO A 74 -14.03 6.77 15.85
N ILE A 75 -13.71 7.37 16.99
CA ILE A 75 -12.55 8.27 17.16
C ILE A 75 -11.25 7.50 16.94
N LEU A 76 -11.13 6.26 17.44
CA LEU A 76 -9.94 5.43 17.22
C LEU A 76 -9.72 5.13 15.72
N ALA A 77 -10.79 4.83 15.00
CA ALA A 77 -10.71 4.62 13.55
C ALA A 77 -10.23 5.89 12.83
N LEU A 78 -10.75 7.06 13.22
CA LEU A 78 -10.38 8.34 12.64
C LEU A 78 -8.91 8.69 12.91
N VAL A 79 -8.43 8.46 14.14
CA VAL A 79 -7.03 8.66 14.55
C VAL A 79 -6.06 7.77 13.75
N ILE A 80 -6.49 6.60 13.29
CA ILE A 80 -5.68 5.72 12.45
C ILE A 80 -5.80 6.11 10.97
N ILE A 81 -7.00 6.41 10.48
CA ILE A 81 -7.23 6.69 9.05
C ILE A 81 -6.55 7.98 8.60
N ILE A 82 -6.56 9.04 9.42
CA ILE A 82 -5.93 10.34 9.07
C ILE A 82 -4.44 10.19 8.74
N PRO A 83 -3.58 9.65 9.61
CA PRO A 83 -2.16 9.48 9.31
C PRO A 83 -1.94 8.50 8.14
N LEU A 84 -2.79 7.48 7.97
CA LEU A 84 -2.71 6.59 6.82
C LEU A 84 -3.00 7.31 5.51
N LEU A 85 -4.02 8.18 5.46
CA LEU A 85 -4.34 8.99 4.29
C LEU A 85 -3.25 10.02 3.99
N ALA A 86 -2.67 10.62 5.03
CA ALA A 86 -1.53 11.53 4.88
C ALA A 86 -0.33 10.80 4.27
N LEU A 87 -0.01 9.60 4.79
CA LEU A 87 1.08 8.77 4.28
C LEU A 87 0.81 8.30 2.84
N PHE A 88 -0.42 7.86 2.53
CA PHE A 88 -0.79 7.49 1.16
C PHE A 88 -0.62 8.65 0.20
N THR A 89 -1.15 9.83 0.56
CA THR A 89 -1.06 11.04 -0.26
C THR A 89 0.39 11.45 -0.48
N PHE A 90 1.21 11.40 0.57
CA PHE A 90 2.63 11.68 0.47
C PHE A 90 3.35 10.74 -0.50
N LEU A 91 3.13 9.43 -0.37
CA LEU A 91 3.75 8.44 -1.25
C LEU A 91 3.22 8.54 -2.69
N PHE A 92 1.94 8.85 -2.87
CA PHE A 92 1.34 9.09 -4.18
C PHE A 92 1.99 10.29 -4.89
N LEU A 93 2.21 11.39 -4.16
CA LEU A 93 2.89 12.58 -4.69
C LEU A 93 4.33 12.28 -5.08
N LEU A 94 5.05 11.47 -4.28
CA LEU A 94 6.40 11.02 -4.64
C LEU A 94 6.41 10.11 -5.87
N ASN A 95 5.45 9.19 -5.98
CA ASN A 95 5.36 8.26 -7.11
C ASN A 95 5.12 8.99 -8.44
N TYR A 96 4.37 10.09 -8.42
CA TYR A 96 4.10 10.92 -9.61
C TYR A 96 4.81 12.26 -9.60
N TRP A 97 5.90 12.42 -8.84
CA TRP A 97 6.57 13.71 -8.66
C TRP A 97 6.90 14.39 -9.99
N GLU A 98 7.54 13.64 -10.90
CA GLU A 98 7.91 14.11 -12.23
C GLU A 98 6.68 14.38 -13.12
N LEU A 99 5.66 13.52 -13.03
CA LEU A 99 4.44 13.61 -13.83
C LEU A 99 3.57 14.82 -13.43
N LEU A 100 3.66 15.25 -12.17
CA LEU A 100 2.95 16.41 -11.63
C LEU A 100 3.65 17.75 -11.96
N GLY A 101 4.78 17.71 -12.67
CA GLY A 101 5.54 18.91 -13.03
C GLY A 101 6.09 19.67 -11.81
N LEU A 102 6.22 18.98 -10.67
CA LEU A 102 6.85 19.56 -9.49
C LEU A 102 8.34 19.68 -9.74
N PRO A 103 9.00 20.74 -9.24
CA PRO A 103 10.43 20.91 -9.41
C PRO A 103 11.17 19.73 -8.77
N GLY A 104 11.58 18.77 -9.60
CA GLY A 104 12.65 17.85 -9.28
C GLY A 104 13.94 18.62 -9.45
N GLY A 105 14.69 18.83 -8.36
CA GLY A 105 16.02 19.38 -8.48
C GLY A 105 16.87 18.49 -9.37
N ALA A 106 17.23 18.99 -10.55
CA ALA A 106 18.46 18.67 -11.25
C ALA A 106 19.45 19.80 -10.88
N ALA A 107 20.69 19.61 -10.41
CA ALA A 107 21.61 18.47 -10.45
C ALA A 107 21.71 17.81 -11.83
#